data_AF-A0A7U4GH25-F1
#
_entry.id   AF-A0A7U4GH25-F1
#
_cell.length_a   1.000
_cell.length_b   1.000
_cell.length_c   1.000
_cell.angle_alpha   90.00
_cell.angle_beta   90.00
_cell.angle_gamma   90.00
#
_symmetry.space_group_name_H-M   'P 1'
#
loop_
_entity.id
_entity.type
_entity.pdbx_description
1 polymer ?
#
loop_
_entity_poly.entity_id
_entity_poly.type
_entity_poly.pdbx_seq_one_letter_code
_entity_poly.pdbx_strand_id
1 'polypeptide(L)'
;MEHAFLIVATGSKPFASLFVSYLVKAVGSIKTETIHISDIKHDLTTRLKRFTSDEKDAFDGFYIGDFVQLSRKSEQNEVIKYAAEIDTIKSELADNLNDGFIVDQMCLCTGDLSFLLTENFHFKRINTRDDVEYDDEDDIPYRWRHEAAVLTIFLTDVINRLCVLLSYKPVEKE
;
A
#
# COMPACT_ATOMS: atom_id res chain seq x y z
N MET A 1 -1.35 7.17 -18.74
CA MET A 1 -0.78 5.84 -19.02
C MET A 1 -1.75 4.83 -18.44
N GLU A 2 -2.35 3.96 -19.25
CA GLU A 2 -3.07 2.79 -18.72
C GLU A 2 -2.02 1.79 -18.24
N HIS A 3 -1.82 1.71 -16.93
CA HIS A 3 -1.00 0.65 -16.35
C HIS A 3 -1.88 -0.59 -16.15
N ALA A 4 -1.50 -1.70 -16.81
CA ALA A 4 -2.14 -3.00 -16.59
C ALA A 4 -1.47 -3.68 -15.39
N PHE A 5 -2.22 -3.86 -14.29
CA PHE A 5 -1.72 -4.49 -13.07
C PHE A 5 -2.13 -5.96 -12.98
N LEU A 6 -1.23 -6.80 -12.49
CA LEU A 6 -1.56 -8.12 -11.98
C LEU A 6 -1.63 -8.05 -10.45
N ILE A 7 -2.85 -8.01 -9.90
CA ILE A 7 -3.08 -8.01 -8.45
C ILE A 7 -3.25 -9.45 -7.98
N VAL A 8 -2.37 -9.91 -7.09
CA VAL A 8 -2.47 -11.24 -6.48
C VAL A 8 -2.92 -11.08 -5.04
N ALA A 9 -4.17 -11.47 -4.74
CA ALA A 9 -4.80 -11.30 -3.44
C ALA A 9 -4.26 -12.29 -2.38
N THR A 10 -3.00 -12.12 -1.99
CA THR A 10 -2.36 -12.94 -0.95
C THR A 10 -1.30 -12.16 -0.19
N GLY A 11 -1.22 -12.38 1.12
CA GLY A 11 -0.10 -11.89 1.94
C GLY A 11 1.15 -12.78 1.87
N SER A 12 1.09 -13.92 1.17
CA SER A 12 2.15 -14.93 1.13
C SER A 12 2.93 -14.87 -0.19
N LYS A 13 4.19 -14.44 -0.11
CA LYS A 13 5.11 -14.44 -1.28
C LYS A 13 5.22 -15.82 -1.94
N PRO A 14 5.34 -16.95 -1.21
CA PRO A 14 5.32 -18.28 -1.82
C PRO A 14 4.06 -18.57 -2.64
N PHE A 15 2.87 -18.21 -2.13
CA PHE A 15 1.62 -18.42 -2.87
C PHE A 15 1.49 -17.48 -4.06
N ALA A 16 1.96 -16.24 -3.97
CA ALA A 16 2.02 -15.33 -5.10
C ALA A 16 2.90 -15.89 -6.23
N SER A 17 4.11 -16.35 -5.91
CA SER A 17 5.02 -16.97 -6.87
C SER A 17 4.41 -18.24 -7.49
N LEU A 18 3.76 -19.08 -6.68
CA LEU A 18 3.10 -20.30 -7.16
C LEU A 18 1.96 -19.95 -8.13
N PHE A 19 1.13 -18.97 -7.81
CA PHE A 19 0.06 -18.50 -8.68
C PHE A 19 0.60 -18.01 -10.03
N VAL A 20 1.61 -17.14 -10.01
CA VAL A 20 2.25 -16.64 -11.25
C VAL A 20 2.82 -17.79 -12.08
N SER A 21 3.43 -18.81 -11.44
CA SER A 21 3.96 -19.97 -12.15
C SER A 21 2.88 -20.78 -12.86
N TYR A 22 1.71 -20.96 -12.25
CA TYR A 22 0.57 -21.63 -12.88
C TYR A 22 -0.03 -20.81 -13.99
N LEU A 23 -0.09 -19.49 -13.80
CA LEU A 23 -0.59 -18.59 -14.82
C LEU A 23 0.29 -18.63 -16.07
N VAL A 24 1.63 -18.57 -15.92
CA VAL A 24 2.58 -18.74 -17.03
C VAL A 24 2.40 -20.08 -17.74
N LYS A 25 2.20 -21.18 -16.98
CA LYS A 25 1.92 -22.50 -17.58
C LYS A 25 0.62 -22.50 -18.40
N ALA A 26 -0.41 -21.80 -17.94
CA ALA A 26 -1.71 -21.76 -18.60
C ALA A 26 -1.70 -20.92 -19.89
N VAL A 27 -0.99 -19.79 -19.89
CA VAL A 27 -1.00 -18.83 -21.03
C VAL A 27 0.30 -18.83 -21.85
N GLY A 28 1.23 -19.74 -21.55
CA GLY A 28 2.53 -19.88 -22.21
C GLY A 28 3.59 -18.92 -21.69
N SER A 29 3.30 -17.62 -21.66
CA SER A 29 4.23 -16.62 -21.14
C SER A 29 3.52 -15.36 -20.66
N ILE A 30 4.02 -14.76 -19.57
CA ILE A 30 3.63 -13.44 -19.12
C ILE A 30 4.89 -12.67 -18.77
N LYS A 31 4.95 -11.41 -19.21
CA LYS A 31 5.97 -10.47 -18.77
C LYS A 31 5.38 -9.57 -17.70
N THR A 32 5.81 -9.74 -16.46
CA THR A 32 5.46 -8.89 -15.32
C THR A 32 6.73 -8.39 -14.65
N GLU A 33 6.68 -7.18 -14.10
CA GLU A 33 7.68 -6.66 -13.18
C GLU A 33 7.00 -6.30 -11.85
N THR A 34 7.70 -6.50 -10.74
CA THR A 34 7.22 -6.04 -9.44
C THR A 34 7.49 -4.54 -9.34
N ILE A 35 6.51 -3.78 -8.83
CA ILE A 35 6.70 -2.35 -8.57
C ILE A 35 7.72 -2.22 -7.44
N HIS A 36 8.85 -1.58 -7.75
CA HIS A 36 9.90 -1.25 -6.78
C HIS A 36 10.03 0.27 -6.67
N ILE A 37 9.83 0.79 -5.46
CA ILE A 37 10.08 2.20 -5.17
C ILE A 37 11.54 2.33 -4.72
N SER A 38 12.39 2.86 -5.60
CA SER A 38 13.83 2.98 -5.35
C SER A 38 14.27 4.38 -4.92
N ASP A 39 13.38 5.37 -5.01
CA ASP A 39 13.74 6.75 -4.70
C ASP A 39 13.58 7.03 -3.20
N ILE A 40 14.72 7.10 -2.51
CA ILE A 40 14.80 7.44 -1.08
C ILE A 40 14.09 8.76 -0.80
N LYS A 41 14.07 9.73 -1.72
CA LYS A 41 13.42 11.04 -1.52
C LYS A 41 11.89 10.96 -1.53
N HIS A 42 11.34 9.88 -2.06
CA HIS A 42 9.91 9.73 -2.27
C HIS A 42 9.34 8.51 -1.53
N ASP A 43 10.13 7.85 -0.68
CA ASP A 43 9.69 6.72 0.14
C ASP A 43 8.74 7.14 1.28
N LEU A 44 8.12 6.15 1.94
CA LEU A 44 7.19 6.39 3.04
C LEU A 44 7.83 7.14 4.21
N THR A 45 9.10 6.87 4.50
CA THR A 45 9.85 7.53 5.57
C THR A 45 9.98 9.03 5.31
N THR A 46 10.41 9.41 4.11
CA THR A 46 10.58 10.81 3.72
C THR A 46 9.24 11.53 3.65
N ARG A 47 8.19 10.86 3.16
CA ARG A 47 6.83 11.38 3.12
C ARG A 47 6.29 11.64 4.53
N LEU A 48 6.52 10.72 5.47
CA LEU A 48 6.13 10.91 6.86
C LEU A 48 6.92 12.04 7.53
N LYS A 49 8.22 12.18 7.26
CA LYS A 49 9.05 13.32 7.73
C LYS A 49 8.54 14.68 7.25
N ARG A 50 8.11 14.76 5.99
CA ARG A 50 7.49 15.97 5.41
C ARG A 50 6.17 16.29 6.12
N PHE A 51 5.33 15.28 6.34
CA PHE A 51 4.08 15.43 7.08
C PHE A 51 4.28 15.92 8.52
N THR A 52 5.25 15.35 9.25
CA THR A 52 5.56 15.78 10.62
C THR A 52 6.13 17.20 10.69
N SER A 53 6.64 17.71 9.56
CA SER A 53 7.12 19.09 9.39
C SER A 53 6.05 20.06 8.84
N ASP A 54 4.77 19.67 8.94
CA ASP A 54 3.60 20.46 8.51
C ASP A 54 3.52 20.76 7.00
N GLU A 55 4.14 19.93 6.17
CA GLU A 55 4.04 20.07 4.71
C GLU A 55 2.70 19.51 4.19
N LYS A 56 1.88 20.39 3.60
CA LYS A 56 0.47 20.11 3.27
C LYS A 56 0.27 19.05 2.18
N ASP A 57 1.23 18.86 1.29
CA ASP A 57 1.18 17.94 0.16
C ASP A 57 2.00 16.66 0.40
N ALA A 58 2.39 16.40 1.65
CA ALA A 58 3.24 15.26 2.00
C ALA A 58 2.69 13.93 1.46
N PHE A 59 1.38 13.72 1.47
CA PHE A 59 0.72 12.48 1.01
C PHE A 59 -0.27 12.66 -0.13
N ASP A 60 -0.34 13.84 -0.77
CA ASP A 60 -1.12 14.13 -1.99
C ASP A 60 -2.50 13.43 -2.10
N GLY A 61 -3.40 13.75 -1.17
CA GLY A 61 -4.77 13.23 -1.15
C GLY A 61 -4.94 11.84 -0.51
N PHE A 62 -3.90 11.25 0.07
CA PHE A 62 -4.04 10.17 1.05
C PHE A 62 -4.08 10.74 2.47
N TYR A 63 -4.91 10.14 3.31
CA TYR A 63 -4.93 10.38 4.75
C TYR A 63 -4.11 9.31 5.45
N ILE A 64 -3.42 9.68 6.53
CA ILE A 64 -2.73 8.71 7.39
C ILE A 64 -3.75 8.18 8.39
N GLY A 65 -3.89 6.85 8.45
CA GLY A 65 -4.78 6.18 9.39
C GLY A 65 -4.18 6.05 10.79
N ASP A 66 -4.76 5.16 11.58
CA ASP A 66 -4.49 4.96 13.00
C ASP A 66 -3.32 4.01 13.30
N PHE A 67 -2.47 3.70 12.30
CA PHE A 67 -1.38 2.76 12.49
C PHE A 67 -0.11 3.18 11.75
N VAL A 68 1.02 3.18 12.47
CA VAL A 68 2.37 3.38 11.93
C VAL A 68 3.32 2.42 12.64
N GLN A 69 4.16 1.72 11.88
CA GLN A 69 5.26 0.92 12.42
C GLN A 69 6.59 1.46 11.92
N LEU A 70 7.49 1.71 12.86
CA LEU A 70 8.85 2.15 12.60
C LEU A 70 9.84 1.06 13.01
N SER A 71 10.96 0.96 12.29
CA SER A 71 12.11 0.18 12.75
C SER A 71 13.41 0.95 12.60
N ARG A 72 14.41 0.57 13.39
CA ARG A 72 15.80 1.03 13.24
C ARG A 72 16.71 -0.18 13.24
N LYS A 73 17.45 -0.37 12.15
CA LYS A 73 18.49 -1.42 12.06
C LYS A 73 19.76 -0.89 12.69
N SER A 74 20.00 -1.25 13.94
CA SER A 74 21.25 -1.02 14.67
C SER A 74 21.83 -2.36 15.14
N GLU A 75 22.77 -2.36 16.09
CA GLU A 75 23.20 -3.61 16.75
C GLU A 75 22.04 -4.35 17.43
N GLN A 76 21.01 -3.61 17.85
CA GLN A 76 19.72 -4.17 18.27
C GLN A 76 18.63 -3.65 17.32
N ASN A 77 17.85 -4.56 16.75
CA ASN A 77 16.70 -4.19 15.94
C ASN A 77 15.60 -3.66 16.87
N GLU A 78 15.35 -2.37 16.77
CA GLU A 78 14.28 -1.70 17.50
C GLU A 78 13.06 -1.55 16.60
N VAL A 79 11.87 -1.83 17.16
CA VAL A 79 10.59 -1.70 16.46
C VAL A 79 9.61 -0.97 17.36
N ILE A 80 9.00 0.09 16.84
CA ILE A 80 7.96 0.87 17.52
C ILE A 80 6.67 0.75 16.72
N LYS A 81 5.55 0.55 17.42
CA LYS A 81 4.22 0.46 16.82
C LYS A 81 3.29 1.46 17.46
N TYR A 82 2.70 2.29 16.62
CA TYR A 82 1.66 3.22 16.99
C TYR A 82 0.32 2.67 16.53
N ALA A 83 -0.65 2.65 17.44
CA ALA A 83 -2.06 2.36 17.19
C ALA A 83 -2.88 3.53 17.75
N ALA A 84 -2.77 4.69 17.10
CA ALA A 84 -3.31 5.96 17.58
C ALA A 84 -3.54 6.93 16.40
N GLU A 85 -4.39 7.93 16.61
CA GLU A 85 -4.60 9.01 15.65
C GLU A 85 -3.30 9.77 15.39
N ILE A 86 -3.01 10.03 14.10
CA ILE A 86 -1.70 10.52 13.67
C ILE A 86 -1.30 11.86 14.33
N ASP A 87 -2.26 12.74 14.57
CA ASP A 87 -2.00 14.06 15.17
C ASP A 87 -1.58 13.95 16.64
N THR A 88 -2.02 12.91 17.35
CA THR A 88 -1.68 12.70 18.77
C THR A 88 -0.23 12.22 18.97
N ILE A 89 0.35 11.59 17.95
CA ILE A 89 1.70 11.02 17.97
C ILE A 89 2.69 11.78 17.07
N LYS A 90 2.26 12.90 16.48
CA LYS A 90 3.02 13.62 15.43
C LYS A 90 4.41 14.06 15.88
N SER A 91 4.54 14.60 17.10
CA SER A 91 5.83 15.03 17.66
C SER A 91 6.76 13.85 17.92
N GLU A 92 6.25 12.77 18.49
CA GLU A 92 7.03 11.57 18.78
C GLU A 92 7.52 10.89 17.50
N LEU A 93 6.67 10.87 16.45
CA LEU A 93 7.07 10.42 15.13
C LEU A 93 8.20 11.28 14.56
N ALA A 94 8.12 12.61 14.70
CA ALA A 94 9.16 13.51 14.24
C ALA A 94 10.52 13.19 14.90
N ASP A 95 10.52 13.01 16.22
CA ASP A 95 11.72 12.69 17.00
C ASP A 95 12.33 11.35 16.56
N ASN A 96 11.52 10.28 16.50
CA ASN A 96 12.00 8.96 16.09
C ASN A 96 12.53 8.95 14.65
N LEU A 97 11.86 9.63 13.73
CA LEU A 97 12.30 9.74 12.34
C LEU A 97 13.63 10.50 12.22
N ASN A 98 13.87 11.50 13.08
CA ASN A 98 15.15 12.20 13.18
C ASN A 98 16.25 11.33 13.80
N ASP A 99 15.89 10.43 14.72
CA ASP A 99 16.77 9.45 15.37
C ASP A 99 17.09 8.21 14.50
N GLY A 100 16.76 8.27 13.21
CA GLY A 100 17.14 7.28 12.21
C GLY A 100 16.19 6.08 12.11
N PHE A 101 14.99 6.15 12.68
CA PHE A 101 13.95 5.18 12.38
C PHE A 101 13.41 5.36 10.95
N ILE A 102 13.01 4.24 10.34
CA ILE A 102 12.38 4.17 9.02
C ILE A 102 10.97 3.58 9.15
N VAL A 103 10.09 3.91 8.20
CA VAL A 103 8.72 3.39 8.17
C VAL A 103 8.70 2.00 7.54
N ASP A 104 8.35 0.98 8.33
CA ASP A 104 8.16 -0.39 7.80
C ASP A 104 6.82 -0.51 7.08
N GLN A 105 5.78 0.05 7.69
CA GLN A 105 4.41 0.04 7.20
C GLN A 105 3.56 1.08 7.91
N MET A 106 2.56 1.62 7.22
CA MET A 106 1.59 2.56 7.79
C MET A 106 0.21 2.38 7.17
N CYS A 107 -0.82 2.76 7.91
CA CYS A 107 -2.19 2.82 7.41
C CYS A 107 -2.35 4.06 6.54
N LEU A 108 -2.75 3.85 5.30
CA LEU A 108 -3.18 4.90 4.39
C LEU A 108 -4.66 4.71 4.05
N CYS A 109 -5.35 5.82 3.98
CA CYS A 109 -6.77 5.87 3.69
C CYS A 109 -7.02 6.77 2.49
N THR A 110 -7.94 6.32 1.65
CA THR A 110 -8.67 7.13 0.69
C THR A 110 -10.12 7.27 1.20
N GLY A 111 -10.92 8.07 0.50
CA GLY A 111 -12.36 8.16 0.81
C GLY A 111 -13.05 6.80 0.80
N ASP A 112 -12.60 5.83 0.01
CA ASP A 112 -13.36 4.60 -0.23
C ASP A 112 -12.66 3.34 0.32
N LEU A 113 -11.37 3.44 0.64
CA LEU A 113 -10.52 2.29 0.95
C LEU A 113 -9.43 2.64 1.95
N SER A 114 -9.22 1.76 2.94
CA SER A 114 -8.09 1.81 3.89
C SER A 114 -7.22 0.57 3.76
N PHE A 115 -5.92 0.72 3.95
CA PHE A 115 -4.95 -0.36 3.81
C PHE A 115 -3.67 -0.05 4.56
N LEU A 116 -2.96 -1.09 4.98
CA LEU A 116 -1.55 -0.98 5.37
C LEU A 116 -0.67 -1.07 4.14
N LEU A 117 0.14 -0.05 3.90
CA LEU A 117 1.18 -0.05 2.88
C LEU A 117 2.53 -0.31 3.54
N THR A 118 3.29 -1.25 3.02
CA THR A 118 4.67 -1.51 3.49
C THR A 118 5.70 -0.72 2.69
N GLU A 119 6.92 -0.62 3.22
CA GLU A 119 8.10 -0.07 2.52
C GLU A 119 8.38 -0.76 1.17
N ASN A 120 7.92 -2.01 1.01
CA ASN A 120 8.11 -2.82 -0.20
C ASN A 120 6.91 -2.74 -1.15
N PHE A 121 6.07 -1.71 -1.03
CA PHE A 121 4.89 -1.50 -1.86
C PHE A 121 3.88 -2.66 -1.83
N HIS A 122 3.81 -3.38 -0.71
CA HIS A 122 2.80 -4.42 -0.49
C HIS A 122 1.61 -3.87 0.29
N PHE A 123 0.42 -4.25 -0.12
CA PHE A 123 -0.83 -3.90 0.53
C PHE A 123 -1.24 -5.02 1.49
N LYS A 124 -1.68 -4.65 2.70
CA LYS A 124 -2.27 -5.56 3.69
C LYS A 124 -3.51 -4.95 4.29
N ARG A 125 -4.39 -5.78 4.86
CA ARG A 125 -5.61 -5.35 5.58
C ARG A 125 -6.40 -4.31 4.76
N ILE A 126 -6.65 -4.63 3.49
CA ILE A 126 -7.45 -3.78 2.62
C ILE A 126 -8.89 -3.87 3.10
N ASN A 127 -9.49 -2.73 3.48
CA ASN A 127 -10.90 -2.63 3.83
C ASN A 127 -11.57 -1.57 2.97
N THR A 128 -12.77 -1.86 2.48
CA THR A 128 -13.66 -0.89 1.83
C THR A 128 -14.61 -0.31 2.85
N ARG A 129 -15.09 0.93 2.62
CA ARG A 129 -15.99 1.60 3.57
C ARG A 129 -17.38 0.96 3.69
N ASP A 130 -17.83 0.23 2.67
CA ASP A 130 -19.17 -0.31 2.63
C ASP A 130 -19.14 -1.83 2.80
N ASP A 131 -19.53 -2.30 3.99
CA ASP A 131 -20.20 -3.59 4.12
C ASP A 131 -21.61 -3.38 3.54
N VAL A 132 -21.75 -3.59 2.23
CA VAL A 132 -23.08 -3.58 1.60
C VAL A 132 -23.88 -4.71 2.25
N GLU A 133 -24.92 -4.37 3.01
CA GLU A 133 -25.88 -5.35 3.50
C GLU A 133 -26.63 -5.91 2.28
N TYR A 134 -26.37 -7.17 1.97
CA TYR A 134 -27.00 -7.88 0.87
C TYR A 134 -28.26 -8.59 1.37
N ASP A 135 -29.28 -8.64 0.52
CA ASP A 135 -30.47 -9.44 0.80
C ASP A 135 -30.13 -10.93 0.59
N ASP A 136 -30.80 -11.81 1.33
CA ASP A 136 -30.67 -13.27 1.21
C ASP A 136 -31.14 -13.77 -0.18
N GLU A 137 -31.86 -12.94 -0.94
CA GLU A 137 -32.31 -13.20 -2.31
C GLU A 137 -31.29 -12.82 -3.41
N ASP A 138 -30.16 -12.21 -3.07
CA ASP A 138 -29.20 -11.74 -4.08
C ASP A 138 -28.46 -12.89 -4.80
N ASP A 139 -28.33 -12.79 -6.13
CA ASP A 139 -27.53 -13.69 -6.96
C ASP A 139 -26.04 -13.64 -6.55
N ILE A 140 -25.59 -14.67 -5.82
CA ILE A 140 -24.22 -14.80 -5.30
C ILE A 140 -23.16 -14.56 -6.40
N PRO A 141 -23.23 -15.20 -7.59
CA PRO A 141 -22.39 -14.87 -8.72
C PRO A 141 -22.36 -13.40 -9.11
N TYR A 142 -23.52 -12.72 -9.13
CA TYR A 142 -23.59 -11.30 -9.46
C TYR A 142 -22.90 -10.45 -8.38
N ARG A 143 -23.18 -10.72 -7.10
CA ARG A 143 -22.53 -10.04 -5.97
C ARG A 143 -21.02 -10.14 -6.02
N TRP A 144 -20.49 -11.35 -6.16
CA TRP A 144 -19.05 -11.56 -6.24
C TRP A 144 -18.41 -10.78 -7.41
N ARG A 145 -19.05 -10.78 -8.58
CA ARG A 145 -18.55 -10.01 -9.74
C ARG A 145 -18.57 -8.50 -9.48
N HIS A 146 -19.62 -8.01 -8.84
CA HIS A 146 -19.76 -6.60 -8.50
C HIS A 146 -18.67 -6.15 -7.52
N GLU A 147 -18.52 -6.87 -6.41
CA GLU A 147 -17.48 -6.61 -5.40
C GLU A 147 -16.08 -6.66 -6.01
N ALA A 148 -15.78 -7.71 -6.78
CA ALA A 148 -14.48 -7.86 -7.43
C ALA A 148 -14.20 -6.70 -8.40
N ALA A 149 -15.21 -6.24 -9.14
CA ALA A 149 -15.06 -5.11 -10.05
C ALA A 149 -14.79 -3.80 -9.30
N VAL A 150 -15.58 -3.49 -8.27
CA VAL A 150 -15.41 -2.28 -7.43
C VAL A 150 -14.03 -2.27 -6.77
N LEU A 151 -13.64 -3.38 -6.12
CA LEU A 151 -12.33 -3.51 -5.49
C LEU A 151 -11.19 -3.33 -6.50
N THR A 152 -11.31 -3.90 -7.69
CA THR A 152 -10.29 -3.76 -8.74
C THR A 152 -10.17 -2.31 -9.21
N ILE A 153 -11.28 -1.59 -9.37
CA ILE A 153 -11.29 -0.17 -9.75
C ILE A 153 -10.59 0.66 -8.68
N PHE A 154 -11.00 0.51 -7.41
CA PHE A 154 -10.42 1.27 -6.30
C PHE A 154 -8.94 0.97 -6.10
N LEU A 155 -8.53 -0.30 -6.12
CA LEU A 155 -7.11 -0.64 -6.00
C LEU A 155 -6.29 -0.11 -7.17
N THR A 156 -6.83 -0.14 -8.39
CA THR A 156 -6.15 0.42 -9.56
C THR A 156 -5.92 1.92 -9.43
N ASP A 157 -6.93 2.68 -8.96
CA ASP A 157 -6.77 4.11 -8.69
C ASP A 157 -5.70 4.36 -7.60
N VAL A 158 -5.81 3.65 -6.47
CA VAL A 158 -4.86 3.75 -5.37
C VAL A 158 -3.43 3.46 -5.81
N ILE A 159 -3.21 2.36 -6.55
CA ILE A 159 -1.88 1.98 -7.03
C ILE A 159 -1.32 3.08 -7.96
N ASN A 160 -2.12 3.58 -8.91
CA ASN A 160 -1.69 4.63 -9.82
C ASN A 160 -1.29 5.91 -9.06
N ARG A 161 -2.12 6.34 -8.10
CA ARG A 161 -1.85 7.53 -7.28
C ARG A 161 -0.61 7.35 -6.42
N LEU A 162 -0.40 6.17 -5.86
CA LEU A 162 0.82 5.85 -5.11
C LEU A 162 2.06 5.79 -6.00
N CYS A 163 1.96 5.27 -7.22
CA CYS A 163 3.06 5.32 -8.18
C CYS A 163 3.45 6.76 -8.52
N VAL A 164 2.48 7.67 -8.65
CA VAL A 164 2.76 9.11 -8.84
C VAL A 164 3.39 9.71 -7.57
N LEU A 165 2.77 9.49 -6.40
CA LEU A 165 3.24 10.02 -5.11
C LEU A 165 4.68 9.58 -4.81
N LEU A 166 5.00 8.31 -5.03
CA LEU A 166 6.31 7.75 -4.74
C LEU A 166 7.27 7.84 -5.94
N SER A 167 6.89 8.57 -6.99
CA SER A 167 7.70 8.79 -8.20
C SER A 167 8.24 7.50 -8.83
N TYR A 168 7.40 6.47 -8.89
CA TYR A 168 7.72 5.21 -9.54
C TYR A 168 8.12 5.46 -11.00
N LYS A 169 9.24 4.85 -11.41
CA LYS A 169 9.68 4.79 -12.80
C LYS A 169 9.72 3.32 -13.21
N PRO A 170 9.02 2.93 -14.28
CA PRO A 170 9.19 1.59 -14.83
C PRO A 170 10.65 1.40 -15.24
N VAL A 171 11.16 0.17 -15.10
CA VAL A 171 12.54 -0.12 -15.51
C VAL A 171 12.62 0.06 -17.02
N GLU A 172 13.41 1.02 -17.48
CA GLU A 172 13.68 1.19 -18.91
C GLU A 172 14.35 -0.08 -19.44
N LYS A 173 13.80 -0.64 -20.51
CA LYS A 173 14.34 -1.84 -21.15
C LYS A 173 15.67 -1.46 -21.83
N GLU A 174 16.79 -2.03 -21.37
CA GLU A 174 18.00 -2.17 -22.19
C GLU A 174 17.76 -3.13 -23.36
#